data_AF-A0A7C3HIX4-F1
#
_entry.id   AF-A0A7C3HIX4-F1
#
_cell.length_a   1.000
_cell.length_b   1.000
_cell.length_c   1.000
_cell.angle_alpha   90.00
_cell.angle_beta   90.00
_cell.angle_gamma   90.00
#
_symmetry.space_group_name_H-M   'P 1'
#
loop_
_entity.id
_entity.type
_entity.pdbx_description
1 polymer ?
#
loop_
_entity_poly.entity_id
_entity_poly.type
_entity_poly.pdbx_seq_one_letter_code
_entity_poly.pdbx_strand_id
1 'polypeptide(L)'
;MSMFCFQCQEAAKGTGCTVKGVCGKSDDLAQMMDLLVYTCKGISVFTAEARKAGLVTRSEDLFIMDALFTTITNANFDKQAVVEKLKKGLELKKSLQNRLREAGVKLNESQLPEAALYQGTEADFEKDAESRGVLSTGDPDIRSLRELLIYGVKGMAAYAEHAYNLGMEDPSIYQFMQEALAATLNDKLSADELVGLVLDAGKFGVTTMALLDKANTSRYGNPELTQVNIGTRNNPGILISGHDLRDLEDLMIQTQGKGVDVYTHSEMLPAHYYPFFKKYPNFAGNYGSAWWKQKEEFETFNGP
;
A
#
# COMPACT_ATOMS: atom_id res chain seq x y z
N MET A 1 -10.30 -17.51 -17.14
CA MET A 1 -10.64 -16.45 -16.15
C MET A 1 -9.85 -15.23 -16.57
N SER A 2 -10.46 -14.05 -16.66
CA SER A 2 -9.71 -12.86 -17.08
C SER A 2 -8.93 -12.22 -15.94
N MET A 3 -9.31 -12.49 -14.68
CA MET A 3 -8.55 -12.11 -13.49
C MET A 3 -8.70 -13.15 -12.37
N PHE A 4 -7.94 -13.00 -11.28
CA PHE A 4 -8.25 -13.63 -10.00
C PHE A 4 -7.83 -12.72 -8.84
N CYS A 5 -8.78 -12.29 -8.01
CA CYS A 5 -8.48 -11.46 -6.84
C CYS A 5 -9.41 -11.81 -5.66
N PHE A 6 -8.82 -12.10 -4.50
CA PHE A 6 -9.55 -12.48 -3.29
C PHE A 6 -9.08 -11.75 -2.01
N GLN A 7 -8.40 -10.61 -2.17
CA GLN A 7 -7.76 -9.91 -1.05
C GLN A 7 -8.72 -9.14 -0.11
N CYS A 8 -10.00 -8.99 -0.47
CA CYS A 8 -10.98 -8.29 0.35
C CYS A 8 -12.14 -9.20 0.76
N GLN A 9 -12.80 -8.83 1.85
CA GLN A 9 -13.92 -9.58 2.44
C GLN A 9 -15.09 -9.77 1.46
N GLU A 10 -15.31 -8.81 0.56
CA GLU A 10 -16.40 -8.81 -0.43
C GLU A 10 -16.07 -9.59 -1.71
N ALA A 11 -14.98 -10.37 -1.74
CA ALA A 11 -14.62 -11.16 -2.91
C ALA A 11 -15.81 -12.03 -3.38
N ALA A 12 -16.02 -12.12 -4.70
CA ALA A 12 -17.21 -12.75 -5.25
C ALA A 12 -17.38 -14.19 -4.73
N LYS A 13 -18.60 -14.49 -4.24
CA LYS A 13 -18.99 -15.78 -3.64
C LYS A 13 -18.16 -16.19 -2.41
N GLY A 14 -17.39 -15.29 -1.81
CA GLY A 14 -16.43 -15.61 -0.76
C GLY A 14 -15.24 -16.45 -1.24
N THR A 15 -14.97 -16.51 -2.55
CA THR A 15 -13.90 -17.33 -3.11
C THR A 15 -12.91 -16.54 -3.95
N GLY A 16 -13.38 -15.60 -4.77
CA GLY A 16 -12.52 -14.78 -5.62
C GLY A 16 -13.25 -14.15 -6.81
N CYS A 17 -12.87 -12.93 -7.15
CA CYS A 17 -13.36 -12.23 -8.33
C CYS A 17 -12.60 -12.72 -9.58
N THR A 18 -13.31 -13.19 -10.62
CA THR A 18 -12.69 -13.86 -11.79
C THR A 18 -12.97 -13.20 -13.16
N VAL A 19 -13.80 -12.15 -13.16
CA VAL A 19 -14.19 -11.39 -14.37
C VAL A 19 -14.10 -9.89 -14.11
N LYS A 20 -14.68 -9.42 -13.01
CA LYS A 20 -14.57 -8.05 -12.52
C LYS A 20 -14.64 -8.07 -11.00
N GLY A 21 -13.90 -7.18 -10.33
CA GLY A 21 -13.97 -7.02 -8.88
C GLY A 21 -15.34 -6.51 -8.43
N VAL A 22 -15.84 -7.01 -7.30
CA VAL A 22 -17.05 -6.45 -6.64
C VAL A 22 -16.83 -4.97 -6.30
N CYS A 23 -15.60 -4.59 -5.96
CA CYS A 23 -15.17 -3.20 -5.77
C CYS A 23 -15.11 -2.35 -7.06
N GLY A 24 -15.47 -2.91 -8.22
CA GLY A 24 -15.45 -2.22 -9.51
C GLY A 24 -14.14 -2.33 -10.30
N LYS A 25 -13.07 -2.89 -9.71
CA LYS A 25 -11.77 -3.11 -10.38
C LYS A 25 -11.93 -3.97 -11.64
N SER A 26 -11.50 -3.45 -12.79
CA SER A 26 -11.47 -4.21 -14.05
C SER A 26 -10.41 -5.31 -14.01
N ASP A 27 -10.55 -6.29 -14.90
CA ASP A 27 -9.59 -7.40 -15.04
C ASP A 27 -8.22 -6.92 -15.51
N ASP A 28 -8.17 -6.03 -16.51
CA ASP A 28 -6.91 -5.45 -17.00
C ASP A 28 -6.14 -4.68 -15.91
N LEU A 29 -6.82 -3.90 -15.08
CA LEU A 29 -6.22 -3.25 -13.92
C LEU A 29 -5.75 -4.26 -12.87
N ALA A 30 -6.54 -5.31 -12.61
CA ALA A 30 -6.16 -6.36 -11.66
C ALA A 30 -4.88 -7.08 -12.10
N GLN A 31 -4.77 -7.40 -13.40
CA GLN A 31 -3.59 -7.99 -14.00
C GLN A 31 -2.36 -7.08 -13.88
N MET A 32 -2.50 -5.77 -14.12
CA MET A 32 -1.39 -4.82 -13.94
C MET A 32 -0.94 -4.71 -12.48
N MET A 33 -1.87 -4.77 -11.52
CA MET A 33 -1.53 -4.83 -10.09
C MET A 33 -0.80 -6.13 -9.71
N ASP A 34 -1.20 -7.27 -10.27
CA ASP A 34 -0.50 -8.54 -10.08
C ASP A 34 0.94 -8.46 -10.61
N LEU A 35 1.12 -7.89 -11.81
CA LEU A 35 2.44 -7.71 -12.42
C LEU A 35 3.32 -6.70 -11.66
N LEU A 36 2.73 -5.65 -11.09
CA LEU A 36 3.42 -4.71 -10.21
C LEU A 36 3.92 -5.40 -8.93
N VAL A 37 3.07 -6.19 -8.27
CA VAL A 37 3.47 -6.98 -7.09
C VAL A 37 4.56 -7.99 -7.48
N TYR A 38 4.42 -8.68 -8.61
CA TYR A 38 5.43 -9.60 -9.14
C TYR A 38 6.78 -8.90 -9.35
N THR A 39 6.77 -7.68 -9.90
CA THR A 39 7.98 -6.85 -10.06
C THR A 39 8.60 -6.47 -8.72
N CYS A 40 7.78 -6.12 -7.71
CA CYS A 40 8.25 -5.86 -6.35
C CYS A 40 8.93 -7.08 -5.72
N LYS A 41 8.38 -8.29 -5.93
CA LYS A 41 9.03 -9.55 -5.51
C LYS A 41 10.40 -9.71 -6.19
N GLY A 42 10.50 -9.41 -7.48
CA GLY A 42 11.76 -9.43 -8.22
C GLY A 42 12.81 -8.42 -7.71
N ILE A 43 12.40 -7.18 -7.40
CA ILE A 43 13.30 -6.18 -6.77
C ILE A 43 13.79 -6.70 -5.41
N SER A 44 12.88 -7.28 -4.62
CA SER A 44 13.17 -7.74 -3.25
C SER A 44 14.28 -8.80 -3.21
N VAL A 45 14.36 -9.68 -4.20
CA VAL A 45 15.47 -10.65 -4.35
C VAL A 45 16.84 -9.95 -4.38
N PHE A 46 16.95 -8.84 -5.10
CA PHE A 46 18.20 -8.09 -5.20
C PHE A 46 18.47 -7.22 -3.98
N THR A 47 17.45 -6.70 -3.30
CA THR A 47 17.65 -5.90 -2.09
C THR A 47 18.32 -6.70 -0.96
N ALA A 48 18.03 -8.01 -0.87
CA ALA A 48 18.70 -8.90 0.07
C ALA A 48 20.20 -9.01 -0.19
N GLU A 49 20.60 -9.18 -1.46
CA GLU A 49 22.02 -9.20 -1.85
C GLU A 49 22.68 -7.83 -1.70
N ALA A 50 21.95 -6.75 -1.97
CA ALA A 50 22.44 -5.39 -1.81
C ALA A 50 22.79 -5.08 -0.35
N ARG A 51 21.93 -5.49 0.60
CA ARG A 51 22.22 -5.34 2.04
C ARG A 51 23.46 -6.14 2.46
N LYS A 52 23.62 -7.38 1.99
CA LYS A 52 24.82 -8.19 2.27
C LYS A 52 26.10 -7.53 1.76
N ALA A 53 26.00 -6.84 0.62
CA ALA A 53 27.11 -6.08 0.02
C ALA A 53 27.29 -4.67 0.60
N GLY A 54 26.48 -4.25 1.59
CA GLY A 54 26.56 -2.92 2.20
C GLY A 54 26.05 -1.79 1.30
N LEU A 55 25.23 -2.09 0.29
CA LEU A 55 24.63 -1.11 -0.61
C LEU A 55 23.34 -0.52 -0.03
N VAL A 56 23.12 0.78 -0.25
CA VAL A 56 21.91 1.50 0.17
C VAL A 56 20.71 1.13 -0.72
N THR A 57 19.59 0.70 -0.15
CA THR A 57 18.38 0.30 -0.89
C THR A 57 17.23 1.30 -0.78
N ARG A 58 17.50 2.55 -0.39
CA ARG A 58 16.48 3.54 -0.03
C ARG A 58 15.42 3.75 -1.12
N SER A 59 15.84 3.86 -2.38
CA SER A 59 14.93 4.03 -3.51
C SER A 59 13.99 2.84 -3.67
N GLU A 60 14.51 1.62 -3.45
CA GLU A 60 13.78 0.36 -3.54
C GLU A 60 12.85 0.17 -2.35
N ASP A 61 13.28 0.56 -1.15
CA ASP A 61 12.48 0.53 0.08
C ASP A 61 11.21 1.37 -0.07
N LEU A 62 11.35 2.65 -0.48
CA LEU A 62 10.22 3.55 -0.67
C LEU A 62 9.33 3.13 -1.85
N PHE A 63 9.93 2.69 -2.95
CA PHE A 63 9.17 2.23 -4.11
C PHE A 63 8.29 1.03 -3.78
N ILE A 64 8.82 0.03 -3.07
CA ILE A 64 8.09 -1.18 -2.73
C ILE A 64 6.94 -0.86 -1.78
N MET A 65 7.16 0.00 -0.77
CA MET A 65 6.11 0.44 0.15
C MET A 65 4.94 1.10 -0.61
N ASP A 66 5.24 2.11 -1.42
CA ASP A 66 4.25 2.85 -2.23
C ASP A 66 3.54 1.94 -3.26
N ALA A 67 4.28 1.06 -3.94
CA ALA A 67 3.72 0.11 -4.89
C ALA A 67 2.75 -0.88 -4.22
N LEU A 68 3.09 -1.40 -3.04
CA LEU A 68 2.20 -2.30 -2.30
C LEU A 68 0.92 -1.59 -1.85
N PHE A 69 1.03 -0.37 -1.32
CA PHE A 69 -0.12 0.45 -0.92
C PHE A 69 -1.03 0.74 -2.12
N THR A 70 -0.45 1.09 -3.28
CA THR A 70 -1.20 1.30 -4.54
C THR A 70 -2.12 0.12 -4.90
N THR A 71 -1.77 -1.12 -4.50
CA THR A 71 -2.55 -2.32 -4.82
C THR A 71 -3.56 -2.75 -3.74
N ILE A 72 -3.74 -1.96 -2.67
CA ILE A 72 -4.81 -2.18 -1.69
C ILE A 72 -6.17 -1.92 -2.33
N THR A 73 -7.20 -2.61 -1.83
CA THR A 73 -8.58 -2.44 -2.28
C THR A 73 -9.04 -0.99 -2.14
N ASN A 74 -9.63 -0.45 -3.19
CA ASN A 74 -10.12 0.93 -3.29
C ASN A 74 -9.04 2.03 -3.20
N ALA A 75 -7.75 1.71 -3.37
CA ALA A 75 -6.67 2.69 -3.35
C ALA A 75 -6.46 3.41 -4.69
N ASN A 76 -6.32 2.66 -5.79
CA ASN A 76 -6.05 3.23 -7.11
C ASN A 76 -6.79 2.46 -8.22
N PHE A 77 -7.55 3.19 -9.05
CA PHE A 77 -8.27 2.65 -10.20
C PHE A 77 -7.74 3.17 -11.55
N ASP A 78 -6.66 3.95 -11.56
CA ASP A 78 -6.01 4.44 -12.75
C ASP A 78 -4.99 3.41 -13.26
N LYS A 79 -5.36 2.72 -14.36
CA LYS A 79 -4.49 1.73 -15.01
C LYS A 79 -3.17 2.35 -15.48
N GLN A 80 -3.19 3.55 -16.05
CA GLN A 80 -1.98 4.16 -16.58
C GLN A 80 -1.01 4.49 -15.44
N ALA A 81 -1.51 4.97 -14.30
CA ALA A 81 -0.68 5.20 -13.11
C ALA A 81 -0.01 3.90 -12.63
N VAL A 82 -0.71 2.76 -12.65
CA VAL A 82 -0.13 1.45 -12.31
C VAL A 82 0.91 1.01 -13.35
N VAL A 83 0.66 1.20 -14.64
CA VAL A 83 1.59 0.90 -15.74
C VAL A 83 2.88 1.72 -15.63
N GLU A 84 2.79 3.03 -15.36
CA GLU A 84 3.96 3.87 -15.16
C GLU A 84 4.74 3.48 -13.91
N LYS A 85 4.06 3.10 -12.82
CA LYS A 85 4.70 2.59 -11.61
C LYS A 85 5.42 1.26 -11.88
N LEU A 86 4.84 0.38 -12.69
CA LEU A 86 5.46 -0.87 -13.13
C LEU A 86 6.75 -0.62 -13.95
N LYS A 87 6.71 0.29 -14.93
CA LYS A 87 7.89 0.71 -15.71
C LYS A 87 9.01 1.21 -14.82
N LYS A 88 8.69 2.11 -13.88
CA LYS A 88 9.64 2.62 -12.88
C LYS A 88 10.22 1.49 -12.02
N GLY A 89 9.41 0.50 -11.63
CA GLY A 89 9.87 -0.67 -10.88
C GLY A 89 10.88 -1.51 -11.66
N LEU A 90 10.66 -1.73 -12.95
CA LEU A 90 11.58 -2.47 -13.82
C LEU A 90 12.91 -1.71 -14.03
N GLU A 91 12.85 -0.40 -14.23
CA GLU A 91 14.03 0.47 -14.29
C GLU A 91 14.84 0.43 -12.99
N LEU A 92 14.14 0.52 -11.86
CA LEU A 92 14.76 0.47 -10.53
C LEU A 92 15.41 -0.90 -10.27
N LYS A 93 14.75 -2.00 -10.66
CA LYS A 93 15.31 -3.36 -10.59
C LYS A 93 16.61 -3.46 -11.41
N LYS A 94 16.61 -2.95 -12.65
CA LYS A 94 17.77 -2.93 -13.52
C LYS A 94 18.92 -2.10 -12.94
N SER A 95 18.60 -0.93 -12.38
CA SER A 95 19.58 -0.07 -11.69
C SER A 95 20.23 -0.80 -10.51
N LEU A 96 19.44 -1.46 -9.65
CA LEU A 96 19.95 -2.22 -8.52
C LEU A 96 20.86 -3.39 -8.95
N GLN A 97 20.48 -4.12 -9.99
CA GLN A 97 21.32 -5.18 -10.56
C GLN A 97 22.68 -4.66 -11.03
N ASN A 98 22.72 -3.48 -11.68
CA ASN A 98 23.97 -2.88 -12.14
C ASN A 98 24.85 -2.47 -10.96
N ARG A 99 24.27 -1.82 -9.94
CA ARG A 99 24.97 -1.44 -8.70
C ARG A 99 25.57 -2.67 -7.98
N LEU A 100 24.86 -3.80 -7.99
CA LEU A 100 25.36 -5.07 -7.45
C LEU A 100 26.56 -5.59 -8.24
N ARG A 101 26.49 -5.58 -9.58
CA ARG A 101 27.60 -6.00 -10.44
C ARG A 101 28.83 -5.10 -10.26
N GLU A 102 28.63 -3.78 -10.15
CA GLU A 102 29.69 -2.80 -9.88
C GLU A 102 30.35 -3.01 -8.51
N ALA A 103 29.57 -3.43 -7.51
CA ALA A 103 30.07 -3.81 -6.19
C ALA A 103 30.74 -5.20 -6.16
N GLY A 104 30.89 -5.87 -7.30
CA GLY A 104 31.53 -7.18 -7.42
C GLY A 104 30.65 -8.37 -7.01
N VAL A 105 29.35 -8.16 -6.80
CA VAL A 105 28.40 -9.24 -6.48
C VAL A 105 28.13 -10.07 -7.74
N LYS A 106 28.40 -11.37 -7.67
CA LYS A 106 28.11 -12.30 -8.76
C LYS A 106 26.66 -12.76 -8.70
N LEU A 107 25.85 -12.23 -9.61
CA LEU A 107 24.46 -12.65 -9.79
C LEU A 107 24.42 -13.92 -10.65
N ASN A 108 24.18 -15.07 -10.03
CA ASN A 108 24.01 -16.32 -10.76
C ASN A 108 22.58 -16.41 -11.32
N GLU A 109 22.40 -15.95 -12.55
CA GLU A 109 21.08 -15.87 -13.20
C GLU A 109 20.33 -17.21 -13.23
N SER A 110 21.05 -18.34 -13.32
CA SER A 110 20.45 -19.68 -13.30
C SER A 110 19.80 -20.08 -11.96
N GLN A 111 20.12 -19.37 -10.88
CA GLN A 111 19.58 -19.60 -9.54
C GLN A 111 18.56 -18.55 -9.12
N LEU A 112 18.35 -17.52 -9.93
CA LEU A 112 17.40 -16.45 -9.63
C LEU A 112 15.97 -16.88 -9.99
N PRO A 113 14.96 -16.52 -9.18
CA PRO A 113 13.57 -16.74 -9.55
C PRO A 113 13.21 -15.89 -10.77
N GLU A 114 12.23 -16.34 -11.55
CA GLU A 114 11.82 -15.69 -12.79
C GLU A 114 11.46 -14.21 -12.60
N ALA A 115 10.86 -13.84 -11.45
CA ALA A 115 10.52 -12.46 -11.13
C ALA A 115 11.75 -11.52 -11.10
N ALA A 116 12.89 -12.04 -10.66
CA ALA A 116 14.15 -11.30 -10.64
C ALA A 116 14.72 -11.10 -12.05
N LEU A 117 14.45 -12.05 -12.96
CA LEU A 117 14.90 -12.03 -14.37
C LEU A 117 13.93 -11.28 -15.30
N TYR A 118 12.69 -11.07 -14.89
CA TYR A 118 11.65 -10.44 -15.69
C TYR A 118 12.04 -9.04 -16.19
N GLN A 119 11.93 -8.77 -17.50
CA GLN A 119 12.29 -7.50 -18.14
C GLN A 119 11.29 -7.11 -19.25
N GLY A 120 10.01 -7.40 -19.05
CA GLY A 120 8.97 -7.08 -20.04
C GLY A 120 8.87 -5.58 -20.33
N THR A 121 8.31 -5.24 -21.49
CA THR A 121 7.99 -3.86 -21.87
C THR A 121 6.49 -3.61 -21.79
N GLU A 122 6.06 -2.36 -21.93
CA GLU A 122 4.63 -2.02 -21.90
C GLU A 122 3.79 -2.82 -22.91
N ALA A 123 4.37 -3.17 -24.06
CA ALA A 123 3.73 -4.01 -25.07
C ALA A 123 3.54 -5.48 -24.63
N ASP A 124 4.34 -5.94 -23.65
CA ASP A 124 4.32 -7.32 -23.14
C ASP A 124 3.44 -7.47 -21.90
N PHE A 125 3.18 -6.38 -21.17
CA PHE A 125 2.60 -6.42 -19.81
C PHE A 125 1.28 -7.18 -19.71
N GLU A 126 0.33 -6.94 -20.60
CA GLU A 126 -0.98 -7.60 -20.55
C GLU A 126 -0.83 -9.12 -20.67
N LYS A 127 -0.03 -9.57 -21.64
CA LYS A 127 0.27 -10.99 -21.85
C LYS A 127 1.04 -11.59 -20.66
N ASP A 128 2.04 -10.88 -20.15
CA ASP A 128 2.87 -11.36 -19.05
C ASP A 128 2.07 -11.53 -17.76
N ALA A 129 1.12 -10.63 -17.51
CA ALA A 129 0.31 -10.64 -16.30
C ALA A 129 -0.60 -11.89 -16.20
N GLU A 130 -1.04 -12.47 -17.32
CA GLU A 130 -1.93 -13.64 -17.36
C GLU A 130 -1.41 -14.84 -16.54
N SER A 131 -0.08 -14.98 -16.43
CA SER A 131 0.58 -16.11 -15.76
C SER A 131 1.24 -15.77 -14.43
N ARG A 132 1.18 -14.50 -14.00
CA ARG A 132 1.97 -13.97 -12.86
C ARG A 132 1.13 -13.52 -11.67
N GLY A 133 -0.17 -13.79 -11.70
CA GLY A 133 -1.11 -13.52 -10.61
C GLY A 133 -1.15 -14.60 -9.53
N VAL A 134 -2.15 -14.49 -8.64
CA VAL A 134 -2.36 -15.37 -7.47
C VAL A 134 -2.38 -16.87 -7.81
N LEU A 135 -2.98 -17.23 -8.94
CA LEU A 135 -3.12 -18.63 -9.35
C LEU A 135 -1.84 -19.27 -9.92
N SER A 136 -0.75 -18.50 -10.03
CA SER A 136 0.57 -19.03 -10.41
C SER A 136 1.12 -20.05 -9.39
N THR A 137 0.71 -19.95 -8.12
CA THR A 137 0.97 -20.98 -7.11
C THR A 137 -0.11 -22.06 -7.18
N GLY A 138 0.26 -23.26 -7.64
CA GLY A 138 -0.68 -24.36 -7.86
C GLY A 138 -1.28 -24.95 -6.57
N ASP A 139 -0.41 -25.25 -5.59
CA ASP A 139 -0.81 -25.80 -4.31
C ASP A 139 -1.69 -24.80 -3.53
N PRO A 140 -2.92 -25.17 -3.12
CA PRO A 140 -3.86 -24.25 -2.48
C PRO A 140 -3.42 -23.79 -1.08
N ASP A 141 -2.72 -24.63 -0.32
CA ASP A 141 -2.29 -24.31 1.05
C ASP A 141 -1.08 -23.38 1.00
N ILE A 142 -0.12 -23.67 0.12
CA ILE A 142 1.02 -22.77 -0.14
C ILE A 142 0.54 -21.44 -0.71
N ARG A 143 -0.42 -21.46 -1.64
CA ARG A 143 -1.04 -20.23 -2.18
C ARG A 143 -1.72 -19.43 -1.07
N SER A 144 -2.47 -20.09 -0.18
CA SER A 144 -3.13 -19.42 0.94
C SER A 144 -2.12 -18.71 1.85
N LEU A 145 -1.04 -19.38 2.24
CA LEU A 145 -0.02 -18.80 3.11
C LEU A 145 0.76 -17.67 2.45
N ARG A 146 1.14 -17.82 1.17
CA ARG A 146 1.82 -16.77 0.40
C ARG A 146 0.96 -15.53 0.27
N GLU A 147 -0.31 -15.68 -0.07
CA GLU A 147 -1.21 -14.53 -0.25
C GLU A 147 -1.60 -13.89 1.09
N LEU A 148 -1.80 -14.67 2.15
CA LEU A 148 -1.98 -14.15 3.50
C LEU A 148 -0.80 -13.27 3.94
N LEU A 149 0.42 -13.74 3.69
CA LEU A 149 1.65 -12.97 3.94
C LEU A 149 1.67 -11.68 3.12
N ILE A 150 1.43 -11.75 1.81
CA ILE A 150 1.40 -10.58 0.93
C ILE A 150 0.35 -9.56 1.38
N TYR A 151 -0.85 -9.99 1.76
CA TYR A 151 -1.91 -9.07 2.19
C TYR A 151 -1.60 -8.41 3.53
N GLY A 152 -1.01 -9.14 4.48
CA GLY A 152 -0.48 -8.54 5.71
C GLY A 152 0.61 -7.50 5.43
N VAL A 153 1.53 -7.80 4.52
CA VAL A 153 2.63 -6.90 4.11
C VAL A 153 2.10 -5.66 3.38
N LYS A 154 1.04 -5.75 2.57
CA LYS A 154 0.38 -4.57 1.98
C LYS A 154 -0.20 -3.65 3.06
N GLY A 155 -0.92 -4.21 4.05
CA GLY A 155 -1.45 -3.42 5.16
C GLY A 155 -0.34 -2.73 5.97
N MET A 156 0.77 -3.44 6.21
CA MET A 156 1.96 -2.88 6.83
C MET A 156 2.55 -1.72 6.01
N ALA A 157 2.61 -1.84 4.68
CA ALA A 157 3.12 -0.79 3.80
C ALA A 157 2.32 0.51 3.90
N ALA A 158 0.99 0.42 4.02
CA ALA A 158 0.14 1.60 4.21
C ALA A 158 0.46 2.34 5.52
N TYR A 159 0.60 1.62 6.63
CA TYR A 159 0.97 2.26 7.90
C TYR A 159 2.38 2.86 7.88
N ALA A 160 3.32 2.17 7.24
CA ALA A 160 4.68 2.66 7.09
C ALA A 160 4.74 3.94 6.23
N GLU A 161 3.93 4.04 5.17
CA GLU A 161 3.83 5.24 4.32
C GLU A 161 3.37 6.44 5.13
N HIS A 162 2.32 6.29 5.93
CA HIS A 162 1.82 7.39 6.77
C HIS A 162 2.82 7.82 7.85
N ALA A 163 3.57 6.87 8.44
CA ALA A 163 4.65 7.23 9.36
C ALA A 163 5.76 7.99 8.64
N TYR A 164 6.12 7.55 7.43
CA TYR A 164 7.14 8.17 6.58
C TYR A 164 6.76 9.60 6.17
N ASN A 165 5.49 9.85 5.81
CA ASN A 165 4.97 11.18 5.50
C ASN A 165 5.12 12.18 6.66
N LEU A 166 5.22 11.67 7.90
CA LEU A 166 5.46 12.45 9.12
C LEU A 166 6.94 12.52 9.52
N GLY A 167 7.84 11.98 8.69
CA GLY A 167 9.28 11.97 8.89
C GLY A 167 9.76 10.87 9.87
N MET A 168 8.96 9.84 10.12
CA MET A 168 9.34 8.70 10.95
C MET A 168 9.43 7.41 10.13
N GLU A 169 10.49 6.65 10.37
CA GLU A 169 10.72 5.39 9.67
C GLU A 169 11.52 4.40 10.52
N ASP A 170 11.40 3.12 10.20
CA ASP A 170 12.23 2.05 10.74
C ASP A 170 12.70 1.16 9.56
N PRO A 171 14.00 1.18 9.21
CA PRO A 171 14.53 0.39 8.10
C PRO A 171 14.28 -1.12 8.20
N SER A 172 14.06 -1.66 9.41
CA SER A 172 13.75 -3.07 9.61
C SER A 172 12.38 -3.46 9.02
N ILE A 173 11.44 -2.51 8.96
CA ILE A 173 10.12 -2.71 8.35
C ILE A 173 10.28 -2.92 6.84
N TYR A 174 11.05 -2.06 6.16
CA TYR A 174 11.32 -2.22 4.72
C TYR A 174 12.05 -3.51 4.40
N GLN A 175 13.03 -3.86 5.25
CA GLN A 175 13.74 -5.12 5.11
C GLN A 175 12.79 -6.32 5.19
N PHE A 176 11.91 -6.36 6.19
CA PHE A 176 10.95 -7.45 6.34
C PHE A 176 9.96 -7.53 5.17
N MET A 177 9.44 -6.38 4.70
CA MET A 177 8.54 -6.37 3.53
C MET A 177 9.17 -7.06 2.33
N GLN A 178 10.45 -6.80 2.08
CA GLN A 178 11.21 -7.38 0.98
C GLN A 178 11.55 -8.85 1.21
N GLU A 179 11.93 -9.23 2.43
CA GLU A 179 12.14 -10.63 2.80
C GLU A 179 10.87 -11.47 2.58
N ALA A 180 9.72 -10.96 3.03
CA ALA A 180 8.42 -11.60 2.84
C ALA A 180 8.05 -11.72 1.36
N LEU A 181 8.23 -10.65 0.57
CA LEU A 181 7.99 -10.67 -0.87
C LEU A 181 8.87 -11.73 -1.58
N ALA A 182 10.17 -11.74 -1.29
CA ALA A 182 11.10 -12.70 -1.88
C ALA A 182 10.80 -14.14 -1.46
N ALA A 183 10.40 -14.37 -0.20
CA ALA A 183 10.03 -15.68 0.31
C ALA A 183 8.86 -16.31 -0.48
N THR A 184 7.92 -15.50 -0.97
CA THR A 184 6.79 -16.00 -1.79
C THR A 184 7.19 -16.49 -3.18
N LEU A 185 8.45 -16.30 -3.60
CA LEU A 185 9.02 -16.87 -4.82
C LEU A 185 9.82 -18.17 -4.56
N ASN A 186 10.04 -18.54 -3.29
CA ASN A 186 10.85 -19.70 -2.93
C ASN A 186 9.98 -20.94 -2.76
N ASP A 187 9.97 -21.82 -3.76
CA ASP A 187 9.23 -23.10 -3.74
C ASP A 187 9.84 -24.16 -2.83
N LYS A 188 10.98 -23.87 -2.19
CA LYS A 188 11.62 -24.79 -1.23
C LYS A 188 11.13 -24.60 0.20
N LEU A 189 10.40 -23.52 0.50
CA LEU A 189 9.85 -23.29 1.83
C LEU A 189 8.70 -24.26 2.10
N SER A 190 8.77 -24.89 3.27
CA SER A 190 7.68 -25.70 3.81
C SER A 190 6.51 -24.82 4.27
N ALA A 191 5.35 -25.45 4.48
CA ALA A 191 4.18 -24.77 5.05
C ALA A 191 4.48 -24.20 6.45
N ASP A 192 5.23 -24.91 7.29
CA ASP A 192 5.61 -24.44 8.63
C ASP A 192 6.49 -23.19 8.58
N GLU A 193 7.45 -23.13 7.65
CA GLU A 193 8.28 -21.94 7.44
C GLU A 193 7.45 -20.75 6.94
N LEU A 194 6.48 -20.98 6.05
CA LEU A 194 5.56 -19.93 5.59
C LEU A 194 4.64 -19.44 6.71
N VAL A 195 4.15 -20.33 7.58
CA VAL A 195 3.40 -19.96 8.80
C VAL A 195 4.27 -19.09 9.72
N GLY A 196 5.54 -19.46 9.90
CA GLY A 196 6.51 -18.64 10.63
C GLY A 196 6.60 -17.22 10.09
N LEU A 197 6.72 -17.06 8.77
CA LEU A 197 6.76 -15.75 8.12
C LEU A 197 5.45 -14.95 8.28
N VAL A 198 4.29 -15.61 8.27
CA VAL A 198 3.00 -14.96 8.55
C VAL A 198 2.95 -14.44 9.99
N LEU A 199 3.46 -15.21 10.96
CA LEU A 199 3.56 -14.75 12.35
C LEU A 199 4.53 -13.58 12.51
N ASP A 200 5.67 -13.63 11.82
CA ASP A 200 6.61 -12.51 11.77
C ASP A 200 5.97 -11.26 11.15
N ALA A 201 5.12 -11.41 10.13
CA ALA A 201 4.35 -10.29 9.59
C ALA A 201 3.43 -9.67 10.63
N GLY A 202 2.83 -10.47 11.52
CA GLY A 202 2.09 -9.97 12.68
C GLY A 202 2.95 -9.15 13.64
N LYS A 203 4.15 -9.63 13.96
CA LYS A 203 5.13 -8.91 14.79
C LYS A 203 5.52 -7.56 14.17
N PHE A 204 5.89 -7.55 12.89
CA PHE A 204 6.23 -6.30 12.19
C PHE A 204 5.01 -5.40 11.97
N GLY A 205 3.80 -5.97 11.89
CA GLY A 205 2.56 -5.22 11.93
C GLY A 205 2.42 -4.41 13.22
N VAL A 206 2.67 -5.03 14.38
CA VAL A 206 2.71 -4.33 15.68
C VAL A 206 3.78 -3.23 15.69
N THR A 207 5.00 -3.54 15.23
CA THR A 207 6.09 -2.55 15.14
C THR A 207 5.69 -1.33 14.29
N THR A 208 5.09 -1.57 13.13
CA THR A 208 4.70 -0.51 12.19
C THR A 208 3.55 0.34 12.74
N MET A 209 2.55 -0.29 13.36
CA MET A 209 1.45 0.44 14.02
C MET A 209 1.97 1.29 15.19
N ALA A 210 2.90 0.78 16.00
CA ALA A 210 3.52 1.55 17.07
C ALA A 210 4.34 2.74 16.54
N LEU A 211 5.02 2.58 15.41
CA LEU A 211 5.72 3.67 14.73
C LEU A 211 4.74 4.75 14.25
N LEU A 212 3.65 4.36 13.60
CA LEU A 212 2.61 5.30 13.12
C LEU A 212 1.90 6.00 14.29
N ASP A 213 1.55 5.28 15.35
CA ASP A 213 0.99 5.86 16.58
C ASP A 213 1.92 6.93 17.16
N LYS A 214 3.21 6.62 17.30
CA LYS A 214 4.22 7.57 17.76
C LYS A 214 4.32 8.78 16.81
N ALA A 215 4.32 8.55 15.49
CA ALA A 215 4.42 9.61 14.50
C ALA A 215 3.24 10.60 14.61
N ASN A 216 2.02 10.08 14.70
CA ASN A 216 0.82 10.89 14.84
C ASN A 216 0.77 11.61 16.20
N THR A 217 0.93 10.89 17.30
CA THR A 217 0.77 11.44 18.66
C THR A 217 1.87 12.45 19.02
N SER A 218 3.10 12.23 18.56
CA SER A 218 4.20 13.19 18.80
C SER A 218 4.04 14.47 18.00
N ARG A 219 3.43 14.42 16.81
CA ARG A 219 3.23 15.59 15.95
C ARG A 219 1.96 16.36 16.27
N TYR A 220 0.84 15.65 16.49
CA TYR A 220 -0.49 16.23 16.60
C TYR A 220 -1.07 16.23 18.03
N GLY A 221 -0.34 15.63 18.98
CA GLY A 221 -0.77 15.44 20.38
C GLY A 221 -1.48 14.11 20.60
N ASN A 222 -1.63 13.71 21.85
CA ASN A 222 -2.42 12.52 22.18
C ASN A 222 -3.91 12.77 21.93
N PRO A 223 -4.64 11.85 21.26
CA PRO A 223 -6.09 11.94 21.16
C PRO A 223 -6.76 12.10 22.51
N GLU A 224 -7.78 12.97 22.58
CA GLU A 224 -8.54 13.24 23.80
C GLU A 224 -10.05 13.14 23.53
N LEU A 225 -10.84 13.00 24.60
CA LEU A 225 -12.30 12.95 24.50
C LEU A 225 -12.81 14.20 23.77
N THR A 226 -13.59 13.98 22.71
CA THR A 226 -14.01 15.04 21.79
C THR A 226 -15.46 14.81 21.38
N GLN A 227 -16.27 15.86 21.47
CA GLN A 227 -17.56 15.89 20.82
C GLN A 227 -17.40 16.45 19.40
N VAL A 228 -17.70 15.63 18.40
CA VAL A 228 -17.59 16.00 16.98
C VAL A 228 -18.97 16.33 16.44
N ASN A 229 -19.11 17.49 15.81
CA ASN A 229 -20.35 17.85 15.12
C ASN A 229 -20.51 17.00 13.84
N ILE A 230 -21.72 16.50 13.60
CA ILE A 230 -22.07 15.74 12.39
C ILE A 230 -23.04 16.49 11.47
N GLY A 231 -23.44 17.71 11.85
CA GLY A 231 -24.20 18.62 11.01
C GLY A 231 -23.29 19.50 10.14
N THR A 232 -23.89 20.30 9.26
CA THR A 232 -23.19 21.23 8.36
C THR A 232 -23.31 22.68 8.83
N ARG A 233 -22.40 23.51 8.31
CA ARG A 233 -22.40 24.99 8.42
C ARG A 233 -22.80 25.61 7.07
N ASN A 234 -22.86 26.94 7.03
CA ASN A 234 -23.32 27.69 5.85
C ASN A 234 -22.19 28.12 4.89
N ASN A 235 -20.92 27.85 5.21
CA ASN A 235 -19.79 28.15 4.33
C ASN A 235 -19.61 27.03 3.29
N PRO A 236 -18.98 27.31 2.13
CA PRO A 236 -18.46 26.24 1.28
C PRO A 236 -17.45 25.38 2.05
N GLY A 237 -17.40 24.09 1.74
CA GLY A 237 -16.55 23.13 2.43
C GLY A 237 -15.65 22.33 1.51
N ILE A 238 -14.55 21.80 2.05
CA ILE A 238 -13.76 20.71 1.46
C ILE A 238 -13.93 19.46 2.34
N LEU A 239 -14.17 18.31 1.72
CA LEU A 239 -14.31 17.03 2.42
C LEU A 239 -13.05 16.20 2.26
N ILE A 240 -12.28 16.05 3.34
CA ILE A 240 -11.12 15.15 3.35
C ILE A 240 -11.51 13.75 3.83
N SER A 241 -11.11 12.74 3.06
CA SER A 241 -11.33 11.31 3.33
C SER A 241 -9.98 10.57 3.26
N GLY A 242 -9.94 9.31 3.68
CA GLY A 242 -8.70 8.54 3.79
C GLY A 242 -8.15 8.55 5.22
N HIS A 243 -6.82 8.61 5.38
CA HIS A 243 -6.16 8.43 6.69
C HIS A 243 -5.02 9.43 6.95
N ASP A 244 -4.56 10.16 5.93
CA ASP A 244 -3.30 10.90 6.04
C ASP A 244 -3.50 12.24 6.78
N LEU A 245 -2.97 12.31 8.00
CA LEU A 245 -3.06 13.52 8.83
C LEU A 245 -2.08 14.62 8.38
N ARG A 246 -1.03 14.29 7.63
CA ARG A 246 -0.11 15.29 7.06
C ARG A 246 -0.81 16.10 5.96
N ASP A 247 -1.58 15.43 5.11
CA ASP A 247 -2.41 16.10 4.11
C ASP A 247 -3.45 17.02 4.75
N LEU A 248 -4.09 16.58 5.85
CA LEU A 248 -4.99 17.43 6.63
C LEU A 248 -4.26 18.64 7.22
N GLU A 249 -3.05 18.48 7.77
CA GLU A 249 -2.26 19.60 8.29
C GLU A 249 -2.05 20.66 7.21
N ASP A 250 -1.62 20.25 6.02
CA ASP A 250 -1.38 21.18 4.92
C ASP A 250 -2.68 21.83 4.43
N LEU A 251 -3.79 21.08 4.38
CA LEU A 251 -5.12 21.61 4.05
C LEU A 251 -5.61 22.65 5.07
N MET A 252 -5.46 22.38 6.36
CA MET A 252 -5.87 23.30 7.42
C MET A 252 -5.07 24.60 7.39
N ILE A 253 -3.76 24.51 7.18
CA ILE A 253 -2.89 25.69 7.04
C ILE A 253 -3.31 26.53 5.84
N GLN A 254 -3.64 25.91 4.70
CA GLN A 254 -3.99 26.61 3.46
C GLN A 254 -5.39 27.24 3.50
N THR A 255 -6.34 26.63 4.22
CA THR A 255 -7.75 27.07 4.27
C THR A 255 -8.06 28.03 5.41
N GLN A 256 -7.19 28.13 6.43
CA GLN A 256 -7.41 29.02 7.56
C GLN A 256 -7.60 30.48 7.11
N GLY A 257 -8.73 31.08 7.53
CA GLY A 257 -9.07 32.48 7.21
C GLY A 257 -9.55 32.70 5.78
N LYS A 258 -9.86 31.64 5.01
CA LYS A 258 -10.33 31.74 3.61
C LYS A 258 -11.85 31.70 3.45
N GLY A 259 -12.59 31.53 4.54
CA GLY A 259 -14.05 31.34 4.48
C GLY A 259 -14.47 29.99 3.91
N VAL A 260 -13.56 29.01 3.92
CA VAL A 260 -13.81 27.61 3.53
C VAL A 260 -13.69 26.74 4.77
N ASP A 261 -14.75 25.99 5.06
CA ASP A 261 -14.75 25.01 6.14
C ASP A 261 -14.12 23.69 5.67
N VAL A 262 -13.53 22.93 6.60
CA VAL A 262 -12.98 21.59 6.33
C VAL A 262 -13.78 20.57 7.13
N TYR A 263 -14.21 19.51 6.45
CA TYR A 263 -14.95 18.39 7.02
C TYR A 263 -14.14 17.11 6.84
N THR A 264 -14.23 16.19 7.80
CA THR A 264 -13.70 14.83 7.66
C THR A 264 -14.78 13.87 7.16
N HIS A 265 -14.36 12.77 6.57
CA HIS A 265 -15.24 11.65 6.19
C HIS A 265 -14.57 10.29 6.51
N SER A 266 -15.38 9.29 6.84
CA SER A 266 -14.95 7.92 7.16
C SER A 266 -13.77 7.91 8.14
N GLU A 267 -12.60 7.46 7.69
CA GLU A 267 -11.42 7.21 8.55
C GLU A 267 -10.63 8.48 8.88
N MET A 268 -11.01 9.65 8.34
CA MET A 268 -10.48 10.94 8.79
C MET A 268 -11.17 11.46 10.06
N LEU A 269 -12.29 10.86 10.49
CA LEU A 269 -13.01 11.24 11.72
C LEU A 269 -12.08 11.38 12.95
N PRO A 270 -11.12 10.47 13.21
CA PRO A 270 -10.23 10.57 14.36
C PRO A 270 -9.33 11.82 14.38
N ALA A 271 -9.17 12.53 13.25
CA ALA A 271 -8.44 13.78 13.22
C ALA A 271 -9.00 14.82 14.22
N HIS A 272 -10.32 14.81 14.46
CA HIS A 272 -10.96 15.67 15.45
C HIS A 272 -10.46 15.42 16.88
N TYR A 273 -9.89 14.25 17.16
CA TYR A 273 -9.49 13.88 18.51
C TYR A 273 -8.14 14.47 18.89
N TYR A 274 -7.34 14.92 17.91
CA TYR A 274 -6.01 15.46 18.12
C TYR A 274 -6.05 16.94 18.49
N PRO A 275 -5.40 17.36 19.60
CA PRO A 275 -5.36 18.76 20.02
C PRO A 275 -4.85 19.73 18.96
N PHE A 276 -3.90 19.30 18.10
CA PHE A 276 -3.35 20.13 17.04
C PHE A 276 -4.40 20.62 16.05
N PHE A 277 -5.37 19.79 15.66
CA PHE A 277 -6.40 20.18 14.68
C PHE A 277 -7.54 20.98 15.30
N LYS A 278 -7.81 20.80 16.60
CA LYS A 278 -8.87 21.52 17.32
C LYS A 278 -8.67 23.04 17.40
N LYS A 279 -7.45 23.52 17.19
CA LYS A 279 -7.15 24.97 17.19
C LYS A 279 -7.72 25.71 15.98
N TYR A 280 -8.10 25.00 14.91
CA TYR A 280 -8.57 25.61 13.67
C TYR A 280 -10.09 25.83 13.70
N PRO A 281 -10.58 27.09 13.69
CA PRO A 281 -12.01 27.38 13.81
C PRO A 281 -12.84 26.95 12.59
N ASN A 282 -12.21 26.83 11.41
CA ASN A 282 -12.82 26.35 10.17
C ASN A 282 -12.84 24.81 10.06
N PHE A 283 -12.31 24.07 11.05
CA PHE A 283 -12.49 22.62 11.11
C PHE A 283 -13.89 22.33 11.67
N ALA A 284 -14.81 21.93 10.80
CA ALA A 284 -16.24 22.08 11.06
C ALA A 284 -16.89 20.86 11.73
N GLY A 285 -16.49 19.64 11.35
CA GLY A 285 -17.08 18.40 11.83
C GLY A 285 -16.77 17.21 10.93
N ASN A 286 -17.51 16.12 11.13
CA ASN A 286 -17.47 14.94 10.28
C ASN A 286 -18.76 14.82 9.47
N TYR A 287 -18.63 14.65 8.16
CA TYR A 287 -19.76 14.50 7.26
C TYR A 287 -19.90 13.04 6.81
N GLY A 288 -21.14 12.54 6.79
CA GLY A 288 -21.44 11.20 6.31
C GLY A 288 -21.03 10.07 7.26
N SER A 289 -20.76 8.91 6.69
CA SER A 289 -20.59 7.63 7.36
C SER A 289 -19.29 6.94 6.91
N ALA A 290 -19.32 5.61 6.73
CA ALA A 290 -18.22 4.82 6.20
C ALA A 290 -18.17 4.89 4.66
N TRP A 291 -16.98 4.65 4.11
CA TRP A 291 -16.61 4.74 2.69
C TRP A 291 -17.62 4.18 1.67
N TRP A 292 -18.33 3.09 1.97
CA TRP A 292 -19.22 2.44 0.98
C TRP A 292 -20.45 3.29 0.61
N LYS A 293 -20.80 4.29 1.43
CA LYS A 293 -21.88 5.28 1.16
C LYS A 293 -21.41 6.54 0.43
N GLN A 294 -20.13 6.60 0.05
CA GLN A 294 -19.55 7.84 -0.45
C GLN A 294 -20.16 8.35 -1.76
N LYS A 295 -20.82 7.50 -2.56
CA LYS A 295 -21.46 7.97 -3.81
C LYS A 295 -22.57 8.95 -3.50
N GLU A 296 -23.43 8.61 -2.54
CA GLU A 296 -24.55 9.45 -2.11
C GLU A 296 -24.06 10.61 -1.24
N GLU A 297 -23.11 10.35 -0.34
CA GLU A 297 -22.61 11.35 0.61
C GLU A 297 -21.71 12.39 -0.08
N PHE A 298 -20.80 12.01 -0.98
CA PHE A 298 -19.96 12.99 -1.68
C PHE A 298 -20.78 13.87 -2.63
N GLU A 299 -21.79 13.30 -3.32
CA GLU A 299 -22.69 14.07 -4.17
C GLU A 299 -23.45 15.13 -3.36
N THR A 300 -23.95 14.77 -2.17
CA THR A 300 -24.73 15.67 -1.32
C THR A 300 -23.89 16.66 -0.50
N PHE A 301 -22.57 16.47 -0.43
CA PHE A 301 -21.65 17.43 0.18
C PHE A 301 -21.46 18.70 -0.67
N ASN A 302 -21.59 18.61 -2.00
CA ASN A 302 -21.46 19.68 -3.01
C ASN A 302 -20.08 20.32 -3.17
N GLY A 303 -19.23 20.31 -2.13
CA GLY A 303 -17.86 20.80 -2.18
C GLY A 303 -16.87 19.79 -2.80
N PRO A 304 -15.61 20.22 -3.00
CA PRO A 304 -14.51 19.31 -3.36
C PRO A 304 -14.23 18.26 -2.29
#